data_AF-A0A9P3FJP7-F1
#
_entry.id   AF-A0A9P3FJP7-F1
#
_cell.length_a   1.000
_cell.length_b   1.000
_cell.length_c   1.000
_cell.angle_alpha   90.00
_cell.angle_beta   90.00
_cell.angle_gamma   90.00
#
_symmetry.space_group_name_H-M   'P 1'
#
loop_
_entity.id
_entity.type
_entity.pdbx_description
1 polymer ?
#
loop_
_entity_poly.entity_id
_entity_poly.type
_entity_poly.pdbx_seq_one_letter_code
_entity_poly.pdbx_strand_id
1 'polypeptide(L)'
;MSQNAEFDAFREHLKWALETVDGYNLHSYRHEAEQRWEQSITPEDRTRFAELSKQAKDALAYTLDADSILLNMEGDGDWEDGKWPNMLTWPVVALHDEQVNELQAYMRVQESYMFCLQTVSRIFSELTYGYVKYKLDHIFKRIWDDVATYNDYIELWNPRLQRLKDYCSSPEFVARMAPSSVKNTNSVFVEADEGKIWTQAINIAPLKGNKLSLWVAYNQAGRLVDRYVLKRDVIEPENYSNLRHWIQGDDGIFIPREFRLQNRCWEKDQESFVRIRHCTWKPCTFEYKISYCPFGDLMDLQNQFDSPERVPEPILWYIFEKLAQQCVAMEDSYGNPSERQIVHRDIKPENIFLDLPNQNNFPAYPEAKLADFGLAVETSQHDDTNPHTMQHTGTPPFLAPEQKINIKGRGPHGQVQPEKILSHTNVWAMGLVMLEFVNETPIGDQKQYYGGRASYYAPDRRARARYSSELLRLISQCLDFWPVGRIPAKGLLARILADRQRVADGVGNYCQAAANGQQVEGGRHEWRKGRERYKLMMAN
;
A
#
# COMPACT_ATOMS: atom_id res chain seq x y z
N MET A 1 -25.75 13.49 -2.56
CA MET A 1 -24.49 14.09 -3.07
C MET A 1 -24.79 15.50 -3.57
N SER A 2 -23.79 16.35 -3.82
CA SER A 2 -24.05 17.61 -4.55
C SER A 2 -24.27 17.29 -6.04
N GLN A 3 -25.01 18.15 -6.75
CA GLN A 3 -25.28 17.96 -8.19
C GLN A 3 -23.98 17.89 -9.03
N ASN A 4 -22.92 18.58 -8.61
CA ASN A 4 -21.59 18.49 -9.24
C ASN A 4 -20.98 17.09 -9.04
N ALA A 5 -20.99 16.57 -7.81
CA ALA A 5 -20.42 15.26 -7.51
C ALA A 5 -21.16 14.12 -8.24
N GLU A 6 -22.46 14.28 -8.50
CA GLU A 6 -23.23 13.34 -9.32
C GLU A 6 -22.78 13.37 -10.78
N PHE A 7 -22.57 14.57 -11.33
CA PHE A 7 -22.11 14.73 -12.71
C PHE A 7 -20.68 14.20 -12.90
N ASP A 8 -19.80 14.41 -11.93
CA ASP A 8 -18.42 13.91 -12.01
C ASP A 8 -18.37 12.37 -11.99
N ALA A 9 -19.17 11.73 -11.13
CA ALA A 9 -19.32 10.28 -11.12
C ALA A 9 -19.82 9.75 -12.48
N PHE A 10 -20.78 10.45 -13.09
CA PHE A 10 -21.26 10.14 -14.43
C PHE A 10 -20.19 10.32 -15.51
N ARG A 11 -19.43 11.42 -15.50
CA ARG A 11 -18.38 11.69 -16.50
C ARG A 11 -17.25 10.68 -16.44
N GLU A 12 -16.83 10.28 -15.25
CA GLU A 12 -15.82 9.24 -15.06
C GLU A 12 -16.30 7.89 -15.62
N HIS A 13 -17.54 7.51 -15.30
CA HIS A 13 -18.12 6.29 -15.85
C HIS A 13 -18.32 6.36 -17.37
N LEU A 14 -18.79 7.50 -17.89
CA LEU A 14 -18.97 7.74 -19.32
C LEU A 14 -17.64 7.64 -20.08
N LYS A 15 -16.56 8.17 -19.50
CA LYS A 15 -15.20 8.03 -20.06
C LYS A 15 -14.82 6.56 -20.19
N TRP A 16 -15.00 5.78 -19.13
CA TRP A 16 -14.73 4.35 -19.14
C TRP A 16 -15.59 3.60 -20.17
N ALA A 17 -16.90 3.88 -20.23
CA ALA A 17 -17.83 3.27 -21.19
C ALA A 17 -17.43 3.53 -22.66
N LEU A 18 -16.83 4.70 -22.93
CA LEU A 18 -16.44 5.15 -24.26
C LEU A 18 -15.00 4.80 -24.65
N GLU A 19 -14.21 4.17 -23.78
CA GLU A 19 -12.78 3.88 -24.02
C GLU A 19 -12.50 3.05 -25.28
N THR A 20 -13.43 2.19 -25.70
CA THR A 20 -13.30 1.35 -26.91
C THR A 20 -13.94 1.96 -28.15
N VAL A 21 -14.54 3.14 -28.04
CA VAL A 21 -15.17 3.84 -29.18
C VAL A 21 -14.10 4.52 -30.02
N ASP A 22 -14.26 4.46 -31.34
CA ASP A 22 -13.36 5.15 -32.26
C ASP A 22 -13.33 6.67 -32.04
N GLY A 23 -12.20 7.30 -32.37
CA GLY A 23 -12.02 8.74 -32.15
C GLY A 23 -13.01 9.62 -32.93
N TYR A 24 -13.63 9.09 -33.99
CA TYR A 24 -14.58 9.82 -34.83
C TYR A 24 -15.93 10.02 -34.12
N ASN A 25 -16.44 8.99 -33.42
CA ASN A 25 -17.73 9.06 -32.73
C ASN A 25 -17.62 9.51 -31.26
N LEU A 26 -16.43 9.38 -30.66
CA LEU A 26 -16.18 9.69 -29.24
C LEU A 26 -16.69 11.07 -28.80
N HIS A 27 -16.38 12.13 -29.57
CA HIS A 27 -16.81 13.49 -29.23
C HIS A 27 -18.33 13.66 -29.35
N SER A 28 -18.94 13.09 -30.39
CA SER A 28 -20.39 13.18 -30.59
C SER A 28 -21.14 12.49 -29.45
N TYR A 29 -20.75 11.27 -29.09
CA TYR A 29 -21.41 10.50 -28.02
C TYR A 29 -21.21 11.11 -26.64
N ARG A 30 -20.00 11.60 -26.34
CA ARG A 30 -19.77 12.33 -25.09
C ARG A 30 -20.67 13.56 -25.00
N HIS A 31 -20.73 14.35 -26.08
CA HIS A 31 -21.54 15.56 -26.11
C HIS A 31 -23.03 15.26 -25.93
N GLU A 32 -23.55 14.25 -26.62
CA GLU A 32 -24.94 13.82 -26.45
C GLU A 32 -25.21 13.39 -25.00
N ALA A 33 -24.36 12.56 -24.41
CA ALA A 33 -24.53 12.05 -23.06
C ALA A 33 -24.53 13.17 -22.01
N GLU A 34 -23.60 14.12 -22.11
CA GLU A 34 -23.52 15.29 -21.23
C GLU A 34 -24.75 16.20 -21.39
N GLN A 35 -25.24 16.42 -22.62
CA GLN A 35 -26.49 17.16 -22.84
C GLN A 35 -27.70 16.45 -22.23
N ARG A 36 -27.84 15.13 -22.42
CA ARG A 36 -28.94 14.36 -21.81
C ARG A 36 -28.88 14.45 -20.29
N TRP A 37 -27.69 14.33 -19.72
CA TRP A 37 -27.48 14.49 -18.30
C TRP A 37 -28.05 15.81 -17.81
N GLU A 38 -27.64 16.94 -18.40
CA GLU A 38 -28.03 18.29 -17.99
C GLU A 38 -29.51 18.61 -18.21
N GLN A 39 -30.09 18.13 -19.31
CA GLN A 39 -31.40 18.61 -19.77
C GLN A 39 -32.53 17.60 -19.58
N SER A 40 -32.22 16.30 -19.50
CA SER A 40 -33.23 15.22 -19.59
C SER A 40 -33.24 14.30 -18.37
N ILE A 41 -32.10 14.02 -17.74
CA ILE A 41 -32.04 13.08 -16.61
C ILE A 41 -32.62 13.74 -15.35
N THR A 42 -33.56 13.04 -14.70
CA THR A 42 -34.19 13.51 -13.46
C THR A 42 -33.18 13.58 -12.32
N PRO A 43 -33.34 14.48 -11.33
CA PRO A 43 -32.44 14.55 -10.18
C PRO A 43 -32.28 13.20 -9.45
N GLU A 44 -33.37 12.45 -9.29
CA GLU A 44 -33.37 11.13 -8.65
C GLU A 44 -32.54 10.11 -9.44
N ASP A 45 -32.71 10.07 -10.77
CA ASP A 45 -31.92 9.18 -11.61
C ASP A 45 -30.45 9.62 -11.68
N ARG A 46 -30.13 10.92 -11.59
CA ARG A 46 -28.74 11.40 -11.51
C ARG A 46 -28.06 10.89 -10.25
N THR A 47 -28.70 11.03 -9.09
CA THR A 47 -28.19 10.48 -7.83
C THR A 47 -27.98 8.97 -7.95
N ARG A 48 -28.98 8.24 -8.46
CA ARG A 48 -28.91 6.79 -8.64
C ARG A 48 -27.80 6.37 -9.60
N PHE A 49 -27.64 7.05 -10.73
CA PHE A 49 -26.56 6.79 -11.69
C PHE A 49 -25.20 6.99 -11.04
N ALA A 50 -25.01 8.10 -10.33
CA ALA A 50 -23.75 8.40 -9.66
C ALA A 50 -23.38 7.32 -8.61
N GLU A 51 -24.36 6.87 -7.84
CA GLU A 51 -24.20 5.77 -6.88
C GLU A 51 -23.83 4.45 -7.57
N LEU A 52 -24.56 4.07 -8.62
CA LEU A 52 -24.29 2.85 -9.38
C LEU A 52 -22.94 2.91 -10.09
N SER A 53 -22.58 4.03 -10.70
CA SER A 53 -21.28 4.25 -11.35
C SER A 53 -20.12 4.08 -10.37
N LYS A 54 -20.27 4.59 -9.14
CA LYS A 54 -19.27 4.39 -8.08
C LYS A 54 -19.17 2.92 -7.67
N GLN A 55 -20.31 2.26 -7.45
CA GLN A 55 -20.34 0.83 -7.12
C GLN A 55 -19.73 -0.03 -8.22
N ALA A 56 -19.98 0.30 -9.48
CA ALA A 56 -19.46 -0.42 -10.64
C ALA A 56 -17.93 -0.34 -10.69
N LYS A 57 -17.37 0.85 -10.46
CA LYS A 57 -15.91 1.06 -10.39
C LYS A 57 -15.27 0.25 -9.28
N ASP A 58 -15.87 0.27 -8.09
CA ASP A 58 -15.39 -0.53 -6.95
C ASP A 58 -15.47 -2.03 -7.29
N ALA A 59 -16.58 -2.49 -7.87
CA ALA A 59 -16.80 -3.89 -8.23
C ALA A 59 -15.82 -4.39 -9.31
N LEU A 60 -15.54 -3.59 -10.34
CA LEU A 60 -14.54 -3.90 -11.38
C LEU A 60 -13.13 -4.08 -10.78
N ALA A 61 -12.73 -3.20 -9.85
CA ALA A 61 -11.43 -3.30 -9.20
C ALA A 61 -11.28 -4.62 -8.42
N TYR A 62 -12.33 -5.04 -7.69
CA TYR A 62 -12.32 -6.35 -7.00
C TYR A 62 -12.21 -7.52 -7.95
N THR A 63 -12.93 -7.47 -9.08
CA THR A 63 -12.87 -8.53 -10.08
C THR A 63 -11.47 -8.67 -10.65
N LEU A 64 -10.76 -7.56 -10.94
CA LEU A 64 -9.38 -7.61 -11.44
C LEU A 64 -8.40 -8.22 -10.42
N ASP A 65 -8.52 -7.85 -9.15
CA ASP A 65 -7.68 -8.43 -8.09
C ASP A 65 -7.96 -9.94 -7.95
N ALA A 66 -9.23 -10.33 -7.94
CA ALA A 66 -9.63 -11.73 -7.84
C ALA A 66 -9.27 -12.54 -9.10
N ASP A 67 -9.30 -11.93 -10.28
CA ASP A 67 -8.81 -12.50 -11.55
C ASP A 67 -7.30 -12.74 -11.48
N SER A 68 -6.53 -11.80 -10.90
CA SER A 68 -5.09 -12.01 -10.70
C SER A 68 -4.81 -13.17 -9.72
N ILE A 69 -5.62 -13.34 -8.67
CA ILE A 69 -5.51 -14.50 -7.78
C ILE A 69 -5.78 -15.78 -8.59
N LEU A 70 -6.85 -15.80 -9.39
CA LEU A 70 -7.21 -16.93 -10.23
C LEU A 70 -6.09 -17.28 -11.22
N LEU A 71 -5.58 -16.31 -11.97
CA LEU A 71 -4.51 -16.48 -12.95
C LEU A 71 -3.21 -17.00 -12.32
N ASN A 72 -2.89 -16.60 -11.09
CA ASN A 72 -1.75 -17.17 -10.38
C ASN A 72 -1.98 -18.67 -10.06
N MET A 73 -3.19 -19.03 -9.61
CA MET A 73 -3.53 -20.43 -9.36
C MET A 73 -3.55 -21.27 -10.64
N GLU A 74 -3.98 -20.70 -11.77
CA GLU A 74 -3.95 -21.36 -13.07
C GLU A 74 -2.51 -21.49 -13.60
N GLY A 75 -1.70 -20.43 -13.49
CA GLY A 75 -0.32 -20.36 -13.95
C GLY A 75 0.66 -21.25 -13.19
N ASP A 76 0.33 -21.65 -11.95
CA ASP A 76 1.04 -22.69 -11.19
C ASP A 76 0.75 -24.11 -11.73
N GLY A 77 -0.08 -24.25 -12.78
CA GLY A 77 -0.41 -25.51 -13.46
C GLY A 77 -1.56 -26.29 -12.81
N ASP A 78 -2.15 -25.80 -11.71
CA ASP A 78 -3.14 -26.57 -10.96
C ASP A 78 -4.45 -26.82 -11.74
N TRP A 79 -4.77 -25.96 -12.71
CA TRP A 79 -5.94 -26.13 -13.57
C TRP A 79 -5.59 -26.74 -14.92
N GLU A 80 -4.62 -26.18 -15.63
CA GLU A 80 -4.27 -26.63 -16.99
C GLU A 80 -3.75 -28.08 -17.00
N ASP A 81 -3.05 -28.53 -15.95
CA ASP A 81 -2.54 -29.90 -15.83
C ASP A 81 -3.54 -30.87 -15.18
N GLY A 82 -4.77 -30.43 -14.89
CA GLY A 82 -5.88 -31.28 -14.46
C GLY A 82 -5.87 -31.71 -12.99
N LYS A 83 -5.08 -31.08 -12.11
CA LYS A 83 -5.03 -31.42 -10.68
C LYS A 83 -6.43 -31.34 -10.03
N TRP A 84 -7.11 -30.20 -10.09
CA TRP A 84 -8.44 -30.06 -9.46
C TRP A 84 -9.53 -30.95 -10.07
N PRO A 85 -9.68 -31.03 -11.41
CA PRO A 85 -10.58 -32.00 -12.04
C PRO A 85 -10.36 -33.43 -11.56
N ASN A 86 -9.10 -33.87 -11.50
CA ASN A 86 -8.76 -35.23 -11.11
C ASN A 86 -9.13 -35.48 -9.64
N MET A 87 -8.79 -34.55 -8.74
CA MET A 87 -9.13 -34.68 -7.33
C MET A 87 -10.64 -34.74 -7.07
N LEU A 88 -11.43 -33.97 -7.82
CA LEU A 88 -12.90 -33.99 -7.72
C LEU A 88 -13.53 -35.31 -8.19
N THR A 89 -12.80 -36.16 -8.92
CA THR A 89 -13.27 -37.51 -9.29
C THR A 89 -13.00 -38.56 -8.22
N TRP A 90 -12.14 -38.26 -7.23
CA TRP A 90 -11.77 -39.22 -6.20
C TRP A 90 -12.77 -39.20 -5.06
N PRO A 91 -13.06 -40.33 -4.40
CA PRO A 91 -13.81 -40.31 -3.15
C PRO A 91 -13.00 -39.58 -2.08
N VAL A 92 -13.67 -38.90 -1.14
CA VAL A 92 -13.00 -38.07 -0.13
C VAL A 92 -11.95 -38.86 0.64
N VAL A 93 -12.23 -40.11 1.03
CA VAL A 93 -11.29 -41.03 1.70
C VAL A 93 -9.94 -41.20 0.99
N ALA A 94 -9.89 -41.04 -0.35
CA ALA A 94 -8.67 -41.19 -1.13
C ALA A 94 -7.80 -39.92 -1.16
N LEU A 95 -8.33 -38.77 -0.75
CA LEU A 95 -7.56 -37.53 -0.64
C LEU A 95 -6.65 -37.59 0.59
N HIS A 96 -5.49 -36.94 0.52
CA HIS A 96 -4.71 -36.58 1.70
C HIS A 96 -5.33 -35.36 2.42
N ASP A 97 -5.06 -35.16 3.72
CA ASP A 97 -5.64 -34.03 4.45
C ASP A 97 -5.18 -32.66 3.89
N GLU A 98 -3.97 -32.60 3.34
CA GLU A 98 -3.45 -31.43 2.61
C GLU A 98 -4.32 -31.09 1.41
N GLN A 99 -4.66 -32.11 0.62
CA GLN A 99 -5.49 -32.02 -0.58
C GLN A 99 -6.93 -31.60 -0.27
N VAL A 100 -7.49 -32.03 0.86
CA VAL A 100 -8.79 -31.59 1.36
C VAL A 100 -8.77 -30.09 1.64
N ASN A 101 -7.75 -29.60 2.35
CA ASN A 101 -7.61 -28.19 2.66
C ASN A 101 -7.39 -27.33 1.41
N GLU A 102 -6.53 -27.78 0.50
CA GLU A 102 -6.28 -27.12 -0.79
C GLU A 102 -7.57 -26.95 -1.62
N LEU A 103 -8.35 -28.03 -1.78
CA LEU A 103 -9.63 -27.98 -2.50
C LEU A 103 -10.62 -27.02 -1.84
N GLN A 104 -10.65 -26.99 -0.51
CA GLN A 104 -11.51 -26.07 0.24
C GLN A 104 -11.12 -24.61 0.00
N ALA A 105 -9.83 -24.28 0.04
CA ALA A 105 -9.33 -22.95 -0.22
C ALA A 105 -9.58 -22.52 -1.68
N TYR A 106 -9.30 -23.41 -2.63
CA TYR A 106 -9.61 -23.20 -4.05
C TYR A 106 -11.10 -22.91 -4.26
N MET A 107 -11.98 -23.71 -3.65
CA MET A 107 -13.43 -23.46 -3.71
C MET A 107 -13.81 -22.08 -3.19
N ARG A 108 -13.21 -21.60 -2.09
CA ARG A 108 -13.50 -20.25 -1.54
C ARG A 108 -13.03 -19.12 -2.44
N VAL A 109 -11.86 -19.28 -3.07
CA VAL A 109 -11.36 -18.29 -4.04
C VAL A 109 -12.32 -18.22 -5.24
N GLN A 110 -12.72 -19.37 -5.79
CA GLN A 110 -13.69 -19.45 -6.89
C GLN A 110 -15.05 -18.84 -6.51
N GLU A 111 -15.55 -19.16 -5.30
CA GLU A 111 -16.80 -18.59 -4.78
C GLU A 111 -16.73 -17.06 -4.68
N SER A 112 -15.59 -16.53 -4.22
CA SER A 112 -15.37 -15.09 -4.10
C SER A 112 -15.25 -14.39 -5.45
N TYR A 113 -14.52 -14.99 -6.41
CA TYR A 113 -14.42 -14.48 -7.78
C TYR A 113 -15.78 -14.45 -8.47
N MET A 114 -16.55 -15.54 -8.37
CA MET A 114 -17.90 -15.62 -8.92
C MET A 114 -18.85 -14.61 -8.29
N PHE A 115 -18.74 -14.36 -6.97
CA PHE A 115 -19.49 -13.31 -6.30
C PHE A 115 -19.14 -11.91 -6.85
N CYS A 116 -17.86 -11.64 -7.13
CA CYS A 116 -17.42 -10.38 -7.73
C CYS A 116 -18.00 -10.20 -9.14
N LEU A 117 -17.90 -11.23 -10.00
CA LEU A 117 -18.48 -11.22 -11.36
C LEU A 117 -19.99 -11.00 -11.33
N GLN A 118 -20.72 -11.72 -10.47
CA GLN A 118 -22.18 -11.55 -10.31
C GLN A 118 -22.53 -10.13 -9.83
N THR A 119 -21.72 -9.56 -8.95
CA THR A 119 -21.91 -8.19 -8.45
C THR A 119 -21.72 -7.17 -9.57
N VAL A 120 -20.64 -7.29 -10.37
CA VAL A 120 -20.40 -6.43 -11.54
C VAL A 120 -21.54 -6.56 -12.55
N SER A 121 -21.91 -7.78 -12.91
CA SER A 121 -23.00 -8.03 -13.87
C SER A 121 -24.33 -7.41 -13.42
N ARG A 122 -24.68 -7.55 -12.12
CA ARG A 122 -25.88 -6.92 -11.56
C ARG A 122 -25.82 -5.40 -11.66
N ILE A 123 -24.73 -4.77 -11.22
CA ILE A 123 -24.60 -3.31 -11.22
C ILE A 123 -24.65 -2.76 -12.66
N PHE A 124 -23.95 -3.41 -13.58
CA PHE A 124 -23.97 -3.03 -14.99
C PHE A 124 -25.36 -3.20 -15.61
N SER A 125 -26.05 -4.30 -15.30
CA SER A 125 -27.45 -4.49 -15.71
C SER A 125 -28.35 -3.36 -15.20
N GLU A 126 -28.18 -2.90 -13.95
CA GLU A 126 -28.92 -1.75 -13.43
C GLU A 126 -28.55 -0.42 -14.15
N LEU A 127 -27.28 -0.22 -14.50
CA LEU A 127 -26.85 0.93 -15.29
C LEU A 127 -27.46 0.91 -16.69
N THR A 128 -27.57 -0.26 -17.34
CA THR A 128 -28.16 -0.36 -18.69
C THR A 128 -29.57 0.19 -18.75
N TYR A 129 -30.39 -0.04 -17.71
CA TYR A 129 -31.74 0.51 -17.63
C TYR A 129 -31.73 2.04 -17.79
N GLY A 130 -30.81 2.70 -17.10
CA GLY A 130 -30.66 4.14 -17.17
C GLY A 130 -30.24 4.62 -18.57
N TYR A 131 -29.25 3.98 -19.17
CA TYR A 131 -28.79 4.37 -20.51
C TYR A 131 -29.91 4.17 -21.55
N VAL A 132 -30.63 3.04 -21.50
CA VAL A 132 -31.77 2.78 -22.39
C VAL A 132 -32.89 3.79 -22.15
N LYS A 133 -33.25 4.05 -20.89
CA LYS A 133 -34.29 5.03 -20.51
C LYS A 133 -34.02 6.41 -21.13
N TYR A 134 -32.75 6.80 -21.19
CA TYR A 134 -32.33 8.10 -21.73
C TYR A 134 -31.83 8.06 -23.18
N LYS A 135 -32.02 6.94 -23.90
CA LYS A 135 -31.65 6.73 -25.31
C LYS A 135 -30.15 6.87 -25.59
N LEU A 136 -29.33 6.43 -24.65
CA LEU A 136 -27.87 6.43 -24.71
C LEU A 136 -27.31 5.01 -24.93
N ASP A 137 -28.08 4.11 -25.52
CA ASP A 137 -27.73 2.69 -25.59
C ASP A 137 -26.53 2.37 -26.48
N HIS A 138 -26.36 3.14 -27.54
CA HIS A 138 -25.19 3.08 -28.42
C HIS A 138 -23.87 3.46 -27.71
N ILE A 139 -23.92 4.18 -26.58
CA ILE A 139 -22.75 4.64 -25.81
C ILE A 139 -22.18 3.53 -24.94
N PHE A 140 -23.03 2.65 -24.42
CA PHE A 140 -22.59 1.62 -23.47
C PHE A 140 -22.34 0.24 -24.09
N LYS A 141 -22.26 0.13 -25.43
CA LYS A 141 -22.09 -1.15 -26.12
C LYS A 141 -20.95 -2.01 -25.54
N ARG A 142 -19.82 -1.41 -25.13
CA ARG A 142 -18.74 -2.13 -24.43
C ARG A 142 -19.22 -2.79 -23.13
N ILE A 143 -19.96 -2.05 -22.30
CA ILE A 143 -20.54 -2.58 -21.05
C ILE A 143 -21.40 -3.79 -21.37
N TRP A 144 -22.19 -3.71 -22.45
CA TRP A 144 -23.01 -4.83 -22.89
C TRP A 144 -22.17 -6.06 -23.28
N ASP A 145 -21.11 -5.86 -24.05
CA ASP A 145 -20.20 -6.93 -24.48
C ASP A 145 -19.44 -7.55 -23.27
N ASP A 146 -18.97 -6.72 -22.33
CA ASP A 146 -18.32 -7.17 -21.08
C ASP A 146 -19.31 -7.91 -20.17
N VAL A 147 -20.54 -7.40 -19.99
CA VAL A 147 -21.63 -8.09 -19.24
C VAL A 147 -21.97 -9.43 -19.87
N ALA A 148 -22.07 -9.49 -21.20
CA ALA A 148 -22.32 -10.74 -21.91
C ALA A 148 -21.19 -11.74 -21.62
N THR A 149 -19.93 -11.30 -21.73
CA THR A 149 -18.76 -12.14 -21.41
C THR A 149 -18.78 -12.63 -19.95
N TYR A 150 -19.08 -11.75 -18.99
CA TYR A 150 -19.19 -12.13 -17.58
C TYR A 150 -20.34 -13.09 -17.34
N ASN A 151 -21.50 -12.88 -17.98
CA ASN A 151 -22.65 -13.75 -17.86
C ASN A 151 -22.37 -15.13 -18.47
N ASP A 152 -21.73 -15.19 -19.64
CA ASP A 152 -21.30 -16.44 -20.28
C ASP A 152 -20.35 -17.21 -19.35
N TYR A 153 -19.39 -16.52 -18.72
CA TYR A 153 -18.50 -17.12 -17.74
C TYR A 153 -19.28 -17.61 -16.50
N ILE A 154 -20.20 -16.79 -15.97
CA ILE A 154 -21.03 -17.14 -14.81
C ILE A 154 -21.89 -18.37 -15.10
N GLU A 155 -22.53 -18.43 -16.28
CA GLU A 155 -23.35 -19.56 -16.71
C GLU A 155 -22.50 -20.84 -16.88
N LEU A 156 -21.30 -20.71 -17.44
CA LEU A 156 -20.36 -21.82 -17.58
C LEU A 156 -19.87 -22.36 -16.24
N TRP A 157 -19.58 -21.47 -15.29
CA TRP A 157 -18.91 -21.80 -14.04
C TRP A 157 -19.84 -22.08 -12.87
N ASN A 158 -21.04 -21.50 -12.81
CA ASN A 158 -22.00 -21.75 -11.73
C ASN A 158 -22.24 -23.26 -11.49
N PRO A 159 -22.47 -24.11 -12.51
CA PRO A 159 -22.65 -25.55 -12.29
C PRO A 159 -21.36 -26.26 -11.84
N ARG A 160 -20.18 -25.75 -12.22
CA ARG A 160 -18.88 -26.30 -11.80
C ARG A 160 -18.60 -25.94 -10.33
N LEU A 161 -18.82 -24.67 -9.98
CA LEU A 161 -18.71 -24.18 -8.61
C LEU A 161 -19.70 -24.89 -7.70
N GLN A 162 -20.95 -25.12 -8.15
CA GLN A 162 -21.91 -25.87 -7.34
C GLN A 162 -21.45 -27.30 -7.08
N ARG A 163 -20.96 -28.03 -8.11
CA ARG A 163 -20.39 -29.37 -7.92
C ARG A 163 -19.21 -29.38 -6.94
N LEU A 164 -18.33 -28.39 -7.05
CA LEU A 164 -17.20 -28.22 -6.13
C LEU A 164 -17.69 -27.94 -4.69
N LYS A 165 -18.69 -27.07 -4.53
CA LYS A 165 -19.31 -26.78 -3.23
C LYS A 165 -19.97 -28.01 -2.63
N ASP A 166 -20.69 -28.78 -3.43
CA ASP A 166 -21.35 -30.01 -2.98
C ASP A 166 -20.31 -31.04 -2.51
N TYR A 167 -19.21 -31.20 -3.26
CA TYR A 167 -18.09 -32.07 -2.90
C TYR A 167 -17.46 -31.65 -1.56
N CYS A 168 -17.08 -30.37 -1.44
CA CYS A 168 -16.46 -29.79 -0.24
C CYS A 168 -17.41 -29.73 0.96
N SER A 169 -18.73 -29.75 0.75
CA SER A 169 -19.74 -29.72 1.82
C SER A 169 -20.15 -31.11 2.29
N SER A 170 -19.62 -32.18 1.69
CA SER A 170 -19.93 -33.55 2.12
C SER A 170 -19.49 -33.78 3.58
N PRO A 171 -20.27 -34.52 4.40
CA PRO A 171 -19.94 -34.72 5.82
C PRO A 171 -18.54 -35.31 6.05
N GLU A 172 -18.10 -36.20 5.16
CA GLU A 172 -16.77 -36.80 5.19
C GLU A 172 -15.67 -35.77 4.93
N PHE A 173 -15.87 -34.88 3.95
CA PHE A 173 -14.90 -33.83 3.64
C PHE A 173 -14.78 -32.84 4.79
N VAL A 174 -15.93 -32.38 5.32
CA VAL A 174 -15.98 -31.45 6.45
C VAL A 174 -15.31 -32.03 7.70
N ALA A 175 -15.52 -33.33 7.97
CA ALA A 175 -14.89 -34.00 9.11
C ALA A 175 -13.35 -34.11 8.99
N ARG A 176 -12.82 -34.05 7.76
CA ARG A 176 -11.38 -34.14 7.46
C ARG A 176 -10.70 -32.79 7.30
N MET A 177 -11.46 -31.69 7.31
CA MET A 177 -10.87 -30.36 7.38
C MET A 177 -10.12 -30.21 8.70
N ALA A 178 -8.80 -30.10 8.62
CA ALA A 178 -7.91 -29.95 9.78
C ALA A 178 -6.90 -28.84 9.51
N PRO A 179 -6.37 -28.15 10.55
CA PRO A 179 -5.25 -27.24 10.39
C PRO A 179 -4.06 -27.95 9.74
N SER A 180 -3.79 -27.68 8.46
CA SER A 180 -2.58 -28.18 7.81
C SER A 180 -1.41 -27.30 8.21
N SER A 181 -0.36 -27.89 8.79
CA SER A 181 0.92 -27.21 9.05
C SER A 181 1.98 -27.59 8.02
N VAL A 182 1.59 -27.99 6.80
CA VAL A 182 2.50 -28.67 5.88
C VAL A 182 3.22 -27.70 4.95
N LYS A 183 4.55 -27.83 4.95
CA LYS A 183 5.52 -26.96 4.26
C LYS A 183 5.78 -27.30 2.79
N ASN A 184 5.11 -28.32 2.23
CA ASN A 184 5.55 -28.98 1.00
C ASN A 184 4.58 -28.90 -0.19
N THR A 185 3.51 -28.11 -0.11
CA THR A 185 2.64 -27.92 -1.29
C THR A 185 2.97 -26.59 -1.98
N ASN A 186 3.00 -26.61 -3.31
CA ASN A 186 3.36 -25.46 -4.14
C ASN A 186 2.16 -24.53 -4.42
N SER A 187 0.96 -24.94 -4.01
CA SER A 187 -0.27 -24.65 -4.75
C SER A 187 -1.43 -24.38 -3.78
N VAL A 188 -1.30 -23.31 -2.98
CA VAL A 188 -2.18 -22.92 -1.87
C VAL A 188 -1.79 -23.52 -0.53
N PHE A 189 -1.00 -22.77 0.23
CA PHE A 189 -0.81 -23.04 1.65
C PHE A 189 -2.09 -22.71 2.42
N VAL A 190 -2.54 -23.63 3.26
CA VAL A 190 -3.74 -23.45 4.10
C VAL A 190 -3.36 -23.48 5.56
N GLU A 191 -3.54 -22.34 6.23
CA GLU A 191 -3.49 -22.26 7.70
C GLU A 191 -4.91 -22.09 8.22
N ALA A 192 -5.32 -22.93 9.16
CA ALA A 192 -6.57 -22.75 9.88
C ALA A 192 -6.28 -22.00 11.19
N ASP A 193 -6.93 -20.86 11.37
CA ASP A 193 -6.80 -20.01 12.56
C ASP A 193 -8.19 -19.51 12.98
N GLU A 194 -8.67 -19.89 14.16
CA GLU A 194 -9.93 -19.40 14.75
C GLU A 194 -11.14 -19.36 13.79
N GLY A 195 -11.36 -20.44 13.02
CA GLY A 195 -12.48 -20.52 12.07
C GLY A 195 -12.29 -19.75 10.75
N LYS A 196 -11.08 -19.25 10.50
CA LYS A 196 -10.62 -18.70 9.22
C LYS A 196 -9.79 -19.73 8.46
N ILE A 197 -9.91 -19.70 7.14
CA ILE A 197 -9.12 -20.48 6.18
C ILE A 197 -8.24 -19.51 5.42
N TRP A 198 -6.93 -19.56 5.66
CA TRP A 198 -5.97 -18.72 4.97
C TRP A 198 -5.53 -19.36 3.65
N THR A 199 -5.33 -18.54 2.62
CA THR A 199 -4.73 -18.94 1.35
C THR A 199 -3.75 -17.88 0.87
N GLN A 200 -2.66 -18.34 0.25
CA GLN A 200 -1.83 -17.45 -0.56
C GLN A 200 -2.62 -17.00 -1.79
N ALA A 201 -2.70 -15.69 -1.99
CA ALA A 201 -3.47 -15.04 -3.05
C ALA A 201 -2.58 -14.64 -4.23
N ILE A 202 -1.47 -13.94 -3.94
CA ILE A 202 -0.60 -13.35 -4.97
C ILE A 202 0.85 -13.42 -4.49
N ASN A 203 1.79 -13.74 -5.38
CA ASN A 203 3.20 -13.42 -5.16
C ASN A 203 3.43 -11.95 -5.54
N ILE A 204 3.62 -11.08 -4.55
CA ILE A 204 3.72 -9.62 -4.78
C ILE A 204 5.07 -9.25 -5.41
N ALA A 205 6.08 -10.11 -5.29
CA ALA A 205 7.41 -9.88 -5.83
C ALA A 205 7.92 -11.11 -6.60
N PRO A 206 7.32 -11.46 -7.76
CA PRO A 206 7.65 -12.69 -8.48
C PRO A 206 9.12 -12.76 -8.90
N LEU A 207 9.73 -11.61 -9.22
CA LEU A 207 11.16 -11.50 -9.52
C LEU A 207 12.09 -11.77 -8.31
N LYS A 208 11.54 -11.76 -7.09
CA LYS A 208 12.24 -12.09 -5.83
C LYS A 208 11.86 -13.49 -5.33
N GLY A 209 11.25 -14.34 -6.16
CA GLY A 209 10.77 -15.67 -5.78
C GLY A 209 9.64 -15.62 -4.76
N ASN A 210 9.47 -16.65 -3.93
CA ASN A 210 8.42 -16.73 -2.91
C ASN A 210 8.75 -15.94 -1.62
N LYS A 211 9.43 -14.80 -1.77
CA LYS A 211 9.88 -13.93 -0.66
C LYS A 211 8.73 -13.10 -0.08
N LEU A 212 7.78 -12.67 -0.90
CA LEU A 212 6.67 -11.81 -0.49
C LEU A 212 5.37 -12.30 -1.12
N SER A 213 4.42 -12.71 -0.31
CA SER A 213 3.11 -13.12 -0.79
C SER A 213 1.96 -12.47 -0.03
N LEU A 214 0.90 -12.10 -0.75
CA LEU A 214 -0.38 -11.70 -0.17
C LEU A 214 -1.11 -12.95 0.28
N TRP A 215 -1.65 -12.91 1.49
CA TRP A 215 -2.51 -13.94 2.05
C TRP A 215 -3.86 -13.36 2.40
N VAL A 216 -4.90 -14.15 2.18
CA VAL A 216 -6.29 -13.78 2.42
C VAL A 216 -6.96 -14.87 3.22
N ALA A 217 -7.89 -14.49 4.10
CA ALA A 217 -8.60 -15.41 4.97
C ALA A 217 -10.08 -15.41 4.67
N TYR A 218 -10.67 -16.59 4.55
CA TYR A 218 -12.10 -16.77 4.38
C TYR A 218 -12.72 -17.34 5.66
N ASN A 219 -13.90 -16.86 6.04
CA ASN A 219 -14.66 -17.49 7.13
C ASN A 219 -15.38 -18.76 6.65
N GLN A 220 -16.06 -19.46 7.56
CA GLN A 220 -16.87 -20.65 7.23
C GLN A 220 -18.00 -20.38 6.22
N ALA A 221 -18.43 -19.13 6.07
CA ALA A 221 -19.41 -18.71 5.07
C ALA A 221 -18.76 -18.32 3.72
N GLY A 222 -17.45 -18.47 3.58
CA GLY A 222 -16.70 -18.18 2.35
C GLY A 222 -16.45 -16.70 2.09
N ARG A 223 -16.68 -15.82 3.07
CA ARG A 223 -16.44 -14.39 2.94
C ARG A 223 -15.00 -14.06 3.27
N LEU A 224 -14.37 -13.18 2.50
CA LEU A 224 -13.05 -12.62 2.79
C LEU A 224 -13.11 -11.78 4.09
N VAL A 225 -12.47 -12.26 5.16
CA VAL A 225 -12.54 -11.69 6.52
C VAL A 225 -11.19 -11.27 7.11
N ASP A 226 -10.06 -11.67 6.52
CA ASP A 226 -8.77 -11.08 6.86
C ASP A 226 -7.77 -11.11 5.70
N ARG A 227 -6.66 -10.39 5.82
CA ARG A 227 -5.53 -10.39 4.88
C ARG A 227 -4.21 -9.95 5.54
N TYR A 228 -3.09 -10.51 5.10
CA TYR A 228 -1.74 -10.08 5.49
C TYR A 228 -0.71 -10.31 4.37
N VAL A 229 0.46 -9.70 4.47
CA VAL A 229 1.62 -10.01 3.62
C VAL A 229 2.57 -10.94 4.37
N LEU A 230 2.87 -12.10 3.80
CA LEU A 230 3.94 -12.97 4.30
C LEU A 230 5.27 -12.53 3.69
N LYS A 231 6.21 -12.07 4.51
CA LYS A 231 7.61 -11.88 4.13
C LYS A 231 8.42 -13.06 4.64
N ARG A 232 9.13 -13.75 3.75
CA ARG A 232 10.07 -14.83 4.09
C ARG A 232 11.49 -14.41 3.74
N ASP A 233 12.32 -14.28 4.76
CA ASP A 233 13.75 -14.02 4.60
C ASP A 233 14.56 -15.28 4.89
N VAL A 234 15.39 -15.68 3.93
CA VAL A 234 16.36 -16.77 4.07
C VAL A 234 17.74 -16.13 4.13
N ILE A 235 18.54 -16.50 5.13
CA ILE A 235 19.91 -16.01 5.29
C ILE A 235 20.90 -17.17 5.30
N GLU A 236 22.12 -16.90 4.85
CA GLU A 236 23.19 -17.89 4.87
C GLU A 236 23.47 -18.38 6.30
N PRO A 237 23.78 -19.68 6.51
CA PRO A 237 24.03 -20.24 7.83
C PRO A 237 25.08 -19.48 8.66
N GLU A 238 26.12 -18.97 8.02
CA GLU A 238 27.20 -18.22 8.66
C GLU A 238 26.71 -16.87 9.21
N ASN A 239 25.65 -16.32 8.62
CA ASN A 239 25.03 -15.07 9.04
C ASN A 239 23.94 -15.26 10.09
N TYR A 240 23.41 -16.47 10.28
CA TYR A 240 22.32 -16.71 11.24
C TYR A 240 22.69 -16.35 12.66
N SER A 241 23.92 -16.64 13.09
CA SER A 241 24.41 -16.31 14.44
C SER A 241 24.86 -14.84 14.58
N ASN A 242 24.77 -14.03 13.53
CA ASN A 242 25.20 -12.64 13.59
C ASN A 242 24.21 -11.80 14.43
N LEU A 243 24.71 -11.21 15.51
CA LEU A 243 23.92 -10.38 16.45
C LEU A 243 23.23 -9.19 15.78
N ARG A 244 23.61 -8.79 14.56
CA ARG A 244 22.88 -7.78 13.78
C ARG A 244 21.44 -8.20 13.45
N HIS A 245 21.12 -9.49 13.41
CA HIS A 245 19.78 -9.98 13.09
C HIS A 245 18.90 -10.17 14.33
N TRP A 246 19.46 -10.04 15.54
CA TRP A 246 18.80 -10.38 16.78
C TRP A 246 18.80 -9.23 17.79
N ILE A 247 17.77 -9.19 18.62
CA ILE A 247 17.72 -8.41 19.85
C ILE A 247 17.38 -9.38 20.99
N GLN A 248 18.11 -9.26 22.11
CA GLN A 248 17.78 -10.02 23.30
C GLN A 248 16.60 -9.35 24.00
N GLY A 249 15.51 -10.10 24.20
CA GLY A 249 14.35 -9.70 24.97
C GLY A 249 14.64 -9.63 26.48
N ASP A 250 13.71 -9.05 27.23
CA ASP A 250 13.83 -8.90 28.69
C ASP A 250 13.81 -10.26 29.41
N ASP A 251 13.22 -11.28 28.78
CA ASP A 251 13.20 -12.68 29.18
C ASP A 251 14.47 -13.45 28.79
N GLY A 252 15.45 -12.79 28.16
CA GLY A 252 16.69 -13.37 27.67
C GLY A 252 16.56 -14.09 26.33
N ILE A 253 15.37 -14.18 25.74
CA ILE A 253 15.12 -14.85 24.45
C ILE A 253 15.55 -13.91 23.31
N PHE A 254 16.31 -14.44 22.35
CA PHE A 254 16.67 -13.71 21.15
C PHE A 254 15.51 -13.68 20.16
N ILE A 255 15.12 -12.47 19.77
CA ILE A 255 14.01 -12.18 18.87
C ILE A 255 14.58 -11.48 17.62
N PRO A 256 14.05 -11.74 16.41
CA PRO A 256 14.49 -11.04 15.22
C PRO A 256 14.42 -9.51 15.39
N ARG A 257 15.52 -8.82 15.08
CA ARG A 257 15.68 -7.38 15.25
C ARG A 257 14.59 -6.59 14.53
N GLU A 258 14.34 -6.92 13.27
CA GLU A 258 13.31 -6.27 12.43
C GLU A 258 11.94 -6.31 13.13
N PHE A 259 11.52 -7.50 13.58
CA PHE A 259 10.25 -7.67 14.30
C PHE A 259 10.18 -6.81 15.56
N ARG A 260 11.23 -6.85 16.39
CA ARG A 260 11.25 -6.12 17.67
C ARG A 260 11.22 -4.61 17.48
N LEU A 261 12.04 -4.06 16.58
CA LEU A 261 12.15 -2.61 16.40
C LEU A 261 10.92 -2.03 15.70
N GLN A 262 10.40 -2.69 14.67
CA GLN A 262 9.20 -2.23 13.96
C GLN A 262 7.98 -2.22 14.89
N ASN A 263 7.76 -3.31 15.65
CA ASN A 263 6.62 -3.37 16.55
C ASN A 263 6.75 -2.43 17.75
N ARG A 264 7.96 -2.13 18.24
CA ARG A 264 8.14 -1.08 19.26
C ARG A 264 7.73 0.30 18.73
N CYS A 265 8.06 0.62 17.49
CA CYS A 265 7.60 1.86 16.86
C CYS A 265 6.08 1.88 16.67
N TRP A 266 5.50 0.76 16.24
CA TRP A 266 4.04 0.61 16.12
C TRP A 266 3.31 0.72 17.46
N GLU A 267 3.86 0.15 18.54
CA GLU A 267 3.31 0.31 19.91
C GLU A 267 3.32 1.77 20.36
N LYS A 268 4.33 2.54 19.93
CA LYS A 268 4.45 3.97 20.23
C LYS A 268 3.44 4.81 19.43
N ASP A 269 3.22 4.45 18.17
CA ASP A 269 2.28 5.11 17.26
C ASP A 269 1.71 4.11 16.25
N GLN A 270 0.47 3.67 16.50
CA GLN A 270 -0.18 2.62 15.70
C GLN A 270 -0.63 3.11 14.32
N GLU A 271 -0.71 4.42 14.11
CA GLU A 271 -1.12 5.03 12.85
C GLU A 271 0.06 5.24 11.89
N SER A 272 1.28 5.32 12.42
CA SER A 272 2.46 5.72 11.64
C SER A 272 3.32 4.57 11.10
N PHE A 273 3.15 3.34 11.61
CA PHE A 273 4.00 2.20 11.24
C PHE A 273 3.16 1.00 10.80
N VAL A 274 3.70 0.19 9.91
CA VAL A 274 3.07 -1.09 9.54
C VAL A 274 3.34 -2.10 10.66
N ARG A 275 2.28 -2.75 11.18
CA ARG A 275 2.43 -3.78 12.22
C ARG A 275 2.90 -5.10 11.64
N ILE A 276 3.94 -5.71 12.23
CA ILE A 276 4.21 -7.13 12.05
C ILE A 276 3.35 -7.90 13.05
N ARG A 277 2.29 -8.54 12.56
CA ARG A 277 1.27 -9.22 13.37
C ARG A 277 1.83 -10.43 14.10
N HIS A 278 2.69 -11.17 13.42
CA HIS A 278 3.32 -12.37 13.95
C HIS A 278 4.67 -12.60 13.27
N CYS A 279 5.62 -13.18 14.00
CA CYS A 279 6.92 -13.56 13.47
C CYS A 279 7.27 -14.96 13.96
N THR A 280 7.63 -15.85 13.04
CA THR A 280 8.26 -17.13 13.38
C THR A 280 9.65 -17.18 12.78
N TRP A 281 10.53 -17.96 13.42
CA TRP A 281 11.88 -18.15 12.92
C TRP A 281 12.34 -19.58 13.19
N LYS A 282 13.09 -20.11 12.23
CA LYS A 282 13.80 -21.38 12.27
C LYS A 282 15.26 -21.09 11.89
N PRO A 283 16.21 -22.03 12.08
CA PRO A 283 17.56 -21.86 11.57
C PRO A 283 17.54 -21.36 10.12
N CYS A 284 18.19 -20.22 9.89
CA CYS A 284 18.35 -19.56 8.59
C CYS A 284 17.07 -19.00 7.92
N THR A 285 15.89 -19.07 8.55
CA THR A 285 14.62 -18.63 7.94
C THR A 285 13.78 -17.81 8.91
N PHE A 286 13.35 -16.62 8.49
CA PHE A 286 12.41 -15.77 9.20
C PHE A 286 11.14 -15.61 8.38
N GLU A 287 9.99 -15.70 9.05
CA GLU A 287 8.68 -15.47 8.45
C GLU A 287 7.94 -14.39 9.24
N TYR A 288 7.54 -13.33 8.56
CA TYR A 288 6.84 -12.19 9.13
C TYR A 288 5.45 -12.12 8.48
N LYS A 289 4.38 -12.21 9.30
CA LYS A 289 3.01 -11.89 8.88
C LYS A 289 2.79 -10.40 9.10
N ILE A 290 2.84 -9.63 8.04
CA ILE A 290 2.85 -8.16 8.04
C ILE A 290 1.45 -7.64 7.69
N SER A 291 1.00 -6.59 8.37
CA SER A 291 -0.28 -5.96 8.04
C SER A 291 -0.28 -5.43 6.61
N TYR A 292 -1.42 -5.60 5.96
CA TYR A 292 -1.57 -5.27 4.55
C TYR A 292 -1.93 -3.80 4.32
N CYS A 293 -1.18 -3.12 3.47
CA CYS A 293 -1.44 -1.76 3.02
C CYS A 293 -1.97 -1.76 1.57
N PRO A 294 -3.28 -1.50 1.35
CA PRO A 294 -3.94 -1.74 0.06
C PRO A 294 -3.56 -0.79 -1.08
N PHE A 295 -2.88 0.33 -0.80
CA PHE A 295 -2.56 1.34 -1.81
C PHE A 295 -1.09 1.31 -2.27
N GLY A 296 -0.37 0.22 -2.00
CA GLY A 296 1.04 0.08 -2.36
C GLY A 296 1.93 0.97 -1.50
N ASP A 297 2.96 1.58 -2.11
CA ASP A 297 3.92 2.46 -1.44
C ASP A 297 3.98 3.88 -2.04
N LEU A 298 4.85 4.73 -1.50
CA LEU A 298 5.02 6.10 -2.01
C LEU A 298 5.67 6.16 -3.40
N MET A 299 6.39 5.12 -3.85
CA MET A 299 6.87 5.05 -5.22
C MET A 299 5.71 4.76 -6.18
N ASP A 300 4.80 3.84 -5.81
CA ASP A 300 3.54 3.62 -6.52
C ASP A 300 2.71 4.92 -6.60
N LEU A 301 2.69 5.70 -5.52
CA LEU A 301 2.05 7.01 -5.49
C LEU A 301 2.68 7.97 -6.50
N GLN A 302 4.00 8.11 -6.48
CA GLN A 302 4.73 9.02 -7.37
C GLN A 302 4.48 8.64 -8.84
N ASN A 303 4.52 7.35 -9.17
CA ASN A 303 4.24 6.83 -10.52
C ASN A 303 2.81 7.11 -11.01
N GLN A 304 1.87 7.44 -10.11
CA GLN A 304 0.54 7.87 -10.53
C GLN A 304 0.51 9.31 -11.04
N PHE A 305 1.53 10.11 -10.70
CA PHE A 305 1.64 11.53 -11.04
C PHE A 305 2.91 11.78 -11.87
N ASP A 306 2.80 11.59 -13.18
CA ASP A 306 3.85 11.93 -14.13
C ASP A 306 3.65 13.30 -14.78
N SER A 307 4.76 13.87 -15.25
CA SER A 307 4.78 15.17 -15.94
C SER A 307 3.71 15.26 -17.05
N PRO A 308 2.87 16.31 -17.09
CA PRO A 308 2.97 17.56 -16.32
C PRO A 308 2.22 17.56 -14.97
N GLU A 309 1.46 16.51 -14.68
CA GLU A 309 0.73 16.34 -13.42
C GLU A 309 1.76 16.04 -12.30
N ARG A 310 1.53 16.59 -11.11
CA ARG A 310 2.40 16.38 -9.95
C ARG A 310 1.53 16.16 -8.73
N VAL A 311 2.11 15.56 -7.71
CA VAL A 311 1.41 15.28 -6.46
C VAL A 311 0.90 16.59 -5.85
N PRO A 312 -0.41 16.70 -5.55
CA PRO A 312 -1.01 17.88 -4.94
C PRO A 312 -0.32 18.26 -3.63
N GLU A 313 -0.12 19.56 -3.42
CA GLU A 313 0.50 20.03 -2.18
C GLU A 313 -0.22 19.62 -0.88
N PRO A 314 -1.57 19.59 -0.78
CA PRO A 314 -2.23 19.17 0.46
C PRO A 314 -1.88 17.75 0.91
N ILE A 315 -1.75 16.80 -0.02
CA ILE A 315 -1.33 15.43 0.33
C ILE A 315 0.15 15.39 0.73
N LEU A 316 1.02 16.23 0.14
CA LEU A 316 2.41 16.35 0.56
C LEU A 316 2.53 16.85 2.00
N TRP A 317 1.69 17.79 2.42
CA TRP A 317 1.64 18.22 3.82
C TRP A 317 1.20 17.10 4.77
N TYR A 318 0.23 16.29 4.36
CA TYR A 318 -0.21 15.15 5.17
C TYR A 318 0.86 14.05 5.26
N ILE A 319 1.49 13.70 4.14
CA ILE A 319 2.63 12.78 4.11
C ILE A 319 3.74 13.31 5.00
N PHE A 320 4.11 14.59 4.88
CA PHE A 320 5.19 15.17 5.68
C PHE A 320 4.89 15.13 7.18
N GLU A 321 3.63 15.38 7.57
CA GLU A 321 3.19 15.19 8.95
C GLU A 321 3.41 13.74 9.42
N LYS A 322 2.95 12.74 8.66
CA LYS A 322 3.11 11.32 9.01
C LYS A 322 4.57 10.92 9.10
N LEU A 323 5.42 11.35 8.16
CA LEU A 323 6.86 11.09 8.20
C LEU A 323 7.53 11.75 9.42
N ALA A 324 7.11 12.96 9.79
CA ALA A 324 7.62 13.65 10.98
C ALA A 324 7.17 12.95 12.28
N GLN A 325 5.91 12.48 12.34
CA GLN A 325 5.40 11.64 13.44
C GLN A 325 6.22 10.35 13.58
N GLN A 326 6.53 9.67 12.48
CA GLN A 326 7.39 8.49 12.47
C GLN A 326 8.79 8.79 13.03
N CYS A 327 9.40 9.91 12.63
CA CYS A 327 10.71 10.31 13.17
C CYS A 327 10.66 10.55 14.68
N VAL A 328 9.61 11.22 15.17
CA VAL A 328 9.40 11.47 16.61
C VAL A 328 9.19 10.15 17.36
N ALA A 329 8.36 9.25 16.84
CA ALA A 329 8.08 7.97 17.48
C ALA A 329 9.33 7.07 17.57
N MET A 330 10.17 7.04 16.53
CA MET A 330 11.46 6.33 16.55
C MET A 330 12.45 6.94 17.55
N GLU A 331 12.49 8.28 17.65
CA GLU A 331 13.31 9.00 18.62
C GLU A 331 12.87 8.71 20.07
N ASP A 332 11.55 8.71 20.33
CA ASP A 332 10.94 8.55 21.66
C ASP A 332 10.56 7.11 22.02
N SER A 333 11.00 6.11 21.23
CA SER A 333 10.64 4.69 21.40
C SER A 333 11.09 4.08 22.75
N TYR A 334 12.05 4.71 23.42
CA TYR A 334 12.55 4.32 24.75
C TYR A 334 12.32 5.41 25.81
N GLY A 335 11.54 6.45 25.51
CA GLY A 335 11.22 7.54 26.42
C GLY A 335 12.32 8.61 26.56
N ASN A 336 13.59 8.22 26.66
CA ASN A 336 14.74 9.14 26.67
C ASN A 336 15.64 8.97 25.43
N PRO A 337 15.55 9.87 24.43
CA PRO A 337 16.34 9.80 23.21
C PRO A 337 17.87 9.86 23.42
N SER A 338 18.32 10.43 24.54
CA SER A 338 19.74 10.53 24.88
C SER A 338 20.31 9.17 25.29
N GLU A 339 19.47 8.32 25.90
CA GLU A 339 19.86 6.98 26.35
C GLU A 339 19.73 5.95 25.24
N ARG A 340 18.64 6.01 24.46
CA ARG A 340 18.39 5.07 23.37
C ARG A 340 17.34 5.61 22.41
N GLN A 341 17.59 5.42 21.12
CA GLN A 341 16.68 5.77 20.03
C GLN A 341 16.79 4.78 18.87
N ILE A 342 15.78 4.75 18.01
CA ILE A 342 15.76 3.89 16.82
C ILE A 342 16.16 4.70 15.58
N VAL A 343 17.13 4.20 14.82
CA VAL A 343 17.53 4.76 13.52
C VAL A 343 17.23 3.74 12.44
N HIS A 344 16.37 4.10 11.49
CA HIS A 344 15.87 3.17 10.48
C HIS A 344 16.92 2.85 9.40
N ARG A 345 17.75 3.84 9.04
CA ARG A 345 18.85 3.78 8.06
C ARG A 345 18.48 3.47 6.60
N ASP A 346 17.19 3.23 6.30
CA ASP A 346 16.71 2.94 4.94
C ASP A 346 15.31 3.52 4.68
N ILE A 347 15.07 4.75 5.14
CA ILE A 347 13.84 5.48 4.80
C ILE A 347 13.95 5.93 3.34
N LYS A 348 12.99 5.50 2.53
CA LYS A 348 12.84 5.78 1.10
C LYS A 348 11.38 5.56 0.69
N PRO A 349 10.92 6.07 -0.47
CA PRO A 349 9.52 5.94 -0.88
C PRO A 349 9.00 4.49 -0.87
N GLU A 350 9.81 3.52 -1.29
CA GLU A 350 9.44 2.09 -1.37
C GLU A 350 9.22 1.42 0.00
N ASN A 351 9.69 2.04 1.08
CA ASN A 351 9.50 1.53 2.45
C ASN A 351 8.37 2.25 3.20
N ILE A 352 7.67 3.19 2.55
CA ILE A 352 6.55 3.92 3.13
C ILE A 352 5.28 3.49 2.40
N PHE A 353 4.52 2.62 3.06
CA PHE A 353 3.30 2.03 2.52
C PHE A 353 2.08 2.92 2.73
N LEU A 354 1.05 2.71 1.91
CA LEU A 354 -0.17 3.50 1.92
C LEU A 354 -1.36 2.64 2.36
N ASP A 355 -1.92 2.97 3.51
CA ASP A 355 -3.09 2.32 4.10
C ASP A 355 -4.39 3.09 3.81
N LEU A 356 -5.52 2.53 4.25
CA LEU A 356 -6.84 3.15 4.18
C LEU A 356 -6.81 4.59 4.73
N PRO A 357 -7.54 5.53 4.09
CA PRO A 357 -7.70 6.88 4.60
C PRO A 357 -8.27 6.88 6.02
N ASN A 358 -7.70 7.73 6.88
CA ASN A 358 -8.26 8.00 8.19
C ASN A 358 -9.53 8.83 8.02
N GLN A 359 -10.69 8.24 8.35
CA GLN A 359 -12.00 8.87 8.14
C GLN A 359 -12.18 10.18 8.92
N ASN A 360 -11.39 10.38 9.98
CA ASN A 360 -11.46 11.56 10.84
C ASN A 360 -10.38 12.61 10.52
N ASN A 361 -9.39 12.28 9.69
CA ASN A 361 -8.27 13.16 9.38
C ASN A 361 -7.73 12.85 7.98
N PHE A 362 -8.00 13.73 7.01
CA PHE A 362 -7.72 13.51 5.59
C PHE A 362 -8.42 12.26 5.00
N PRO A 363 -9.76 12.15 5.08
CA PRO A 363 -10.52 11.00 4.58
C PRO A 363 -10.45 10.83 3.05
N ALA A 364 -9.87 11.81 2.35
CA ALA A 364 -9.66 11.79 0.91
C ALA A 364 -8.34 11.12 0.48
N TYR A 365 -7.36 10.97 1.39
CA TYR A 365 -6.00 10.55 1.07
C TYR A 365 -5.58 9.31 1.85
N PRO A 366 -4.81 8.39 1.25
CA PRO A 366 -4.30 7.23 1.98
C PRO A 366 -3.35 7.64 3.11
N GLU A 367 -3.28 6.82 4.15
CA GLU A 367 -2.41 7.06 5.30
C GLU A 367 -1.03 6.45 5.09
N ALA A 368 0.03 7.25 5.21
CA ALA A 368 1.41 6.79 5.04
C ALA A 368 1.94 6.08 6.30
N LYS A 369 2.41 4.84 6.16
CA LYS A 369 2.95 4.00 7.22
C LYS A 369 4.36 3.48 6.88
N LEU A 370 5.33 3.71 7.75
CA LEU A 370 6.71 3.24 7.55
C LEU A 370 6.84 1.74 7.89
N ALA A 371 7.62 1.02 7.10
CA ALA A 371 7.92 -0.40 7.28
C ALA A 371 9.38 -0.74 6.91
N ASP A 372 9.74 -2.02 7.01
CA ASP A 372 11.03 -2.61 6.64
C ASP A 372 12.21 -2.16 7.54
N PHE A 373 12.13 -2.57 8.80
CA PHE A 373 13.16 -2.32 9.81
C PHE A 373 14.35 -3.29 9.72
N GLY A 374 14.54 -3.99 8.60
CA GLY A 374 15.61 -4.97 8.41
C GLY A 374 17.02 -4.38 8.55
N LEU A 375 17.16 -3.07 8.32
CA LEU A 375 18.41 -2.32 8.53
C LEU A 375 18.37 -1.40 9.75
N ALA A 376 17.27 -1.36 10.50
CA ALA A 376 17.14 -0.48 11.65
C ALA A 376 18.03 -0.92 12.82
N VAL A 377 18.45 0.04 13.64
CA VAL A 377 19.26 -0.19 14.84
C VAL A 377 18.72 0.59 16.03
N GLU A 378 18.94 0.07 17.23
CA GLU A 378 18.85 0.85 18.46
C GLU A 378 20.25 1.33 18.83
N THR A 379 20.41 2.62 19.11
CA THR A 379 21.71 3.24 19.40
C THR A 379 21.53 4.50 20.26
N SER A 380 22.63 5.14 20.65
CA SER A 380 22.62 6.36 21.47
C SER A 380 23.86 7.21 21.29
N GLN A 381 23.86 8.40 21.90
CA GLN A 381 25.04 9.27 21.94
C GLN A 381 26.23 8.61 22.66
N HIS A 382 26.00 7.54 23.44
CA HIS A 382 27.00 6.83 24.23
C HIS A 382 27.42 5.47 23.63
N ASP A 383 26.88 5.10 22.46
CA ASP A 383 27.25 3.86 21.78
C ASP A 383 28.61 4.00 21.08
N ASP A 384 29.64 3.33 21.59
CA ASP A 384 31.01 3.41 21.06
C ASP A 384 31.18 2.77 19.67
N THR A 385 30.23 1.93 19.26
CA THR A 385 30.25 1.31 17.92
C THR A 385 29.70 2.25 16.84
N ASN A 386 28.95 3.28 17.25
CA ASN A 386 28.36 4.30 16.40
C ASN A 386 29.37 5.45 16.14
N PRO A 387 29.68 5.81 14.88
CA PRO A 387 29.01 5.40 13.64
C PRO A 387 29.65 4.23 12.88
N HIS A 388 30.81 3.73 13.32
CA HIS A 388 31.67 2.84 12.54
C HIS A 388 31.02 1.53 12.08
N THR A 389 30.20 0.89 12.91
CA THR A 389 29.49 -0.34 12.54
C THR A 389 28.20 -0.09 11.74
N MET A 390 27.82 1.19 11.60
CA MET A 390 26.53 1.60 11.08
C MET A 390 26.59 2.32 9.73
N GLN A 391 27.77 2.78 9.33
CA GLN A 391 28.03 3.44 8.05
C GLN A 391 27.88 2.51 6.85
N HIS A 392 27.80 3.13 5.67
CA HIS A 392 27.73 2.46 4.35
C HIS A 392 26.57 1.46 4.21
N THR A 393 25.51 1.62 5.02
CA THR A 393 24.33 0.76 5.05
C THR A 393 23.08 1.57 4.70
N GLY A 394 22.27 1.06 3.76
CA GLY A 394 21.04 1.70 3.26
C GLY A 394 21.10 1.96 1.74
N THR A 395 20.06 2.57 1.19
CA THR A 395 19.95 2.81 -0.26
C THR A 395 20.73 4.08 -0.67
N PRO A 396 21.77 3.99 -1.55
CA PRO A 396 22.74 5.06 -1.77
C PRO A 396 22.23 6.49 -2.05
N PRO A 397 21.14 6.70 -2.82
CA PRO A 397 20.57 8.04 -3.03
C PRO A 397 20.03 8.69 -1.76
N PHE A 398 19.54 7.90 -0.80
CA PHE A 398 18.88 8.37 0.42
C PHE A 398 19.81 8.48 1.64
N LEU A 399 21.04 7.94 1.53
CA LEU A 399 22.02 7.96 2.61
C LEU A 399 22.39 9.40 3.03
N ALA A 400 22.35 9.65 4.34
CA ALA A 400 22.82 10.88 4.96
C ALA A 400 24.35 11.05 4.85
N PRO A 401 24.88 12.28 4.91
CA PRO A 401 26.32 12.54 4.88
C PRO A 401 27.12 11.70 5.90
N GLU A 402 26.66 11.60 7.15
CA GLU A 402 27.26 10.82 8.23
C GLU A 402 27.19 9.30 8.03
N GLN A 403 26.25 8.81 7.20
CA GLN A 403 26.21 7.40 6.78
C GLN A 403 27.22 7.11 5.67
N LYS A 404 27.62 8.13 4.88
CA LYS A 404 28.53 7.99 3.72
C LYS A 404 29.99 8.20 4.09
N ILE A 405 30.27 9.16 4.96
CA ILE A 405 31.63 9.58 5.30
C ILE A 405 31.75 9.93 6.80
N ASN A 406 32.99 9.95 7.29
CA ASN A 406 33.29 10.46 8.63
C ASN A 406 33.23 11.98 8.65
N ILE A 407 32.12 12.51 9.18
CA ILE A 407 31.95 13.94 9.45
C ILE A 407 32.45 14.21 10.87
N LYS A 408 33.15 15.32 11.07
CA LYS A 408 33.63 15.73 12.39
C LYS A 408 32.46 16.29 13.21
N GLY A 409 32.02 15.53 14.20
CA GLY A 409 31.07 15.92 15.23
C GLY A 409 31.77 16.42 16.50
N ARG A 410 30.94 16.78 17.50
CA ARG A 410 31.41 17.08 18.87
C ARG A 410 30.98 15.94 19.81
N GLY A 411 31.96 15.37 20.48
CA GLY A 411 31.78 14.33 21.48
C GLY A 411 31.45 14.87 22.87
N PRO A 412 31.25 13.95 23.83
CA PRO A 412 31.22 14.29 25.25
C PRO A 412 32.42 15.17 25.61
N HIS A 413 32.18 16.24 26.37
CA HIS A 413 33.22 17.21 26.78
C HIS A 413 33.88 18.00 25.63
N GLY A 414 33.29 18.03 24.43
CA GLY A 414 33.71 18.91 23.34
C GLY A 414 34.87 18.41 22.49
N GLN A 415 35.28 17.14 22.65
CA GLN A 415 36.29 16.51 21.80
C GLN A 415 35.78 16.35 20.36
N VAL A 416 36.67 16.43 19.37
CA VAL A 416 36.32 16.18 17.97
C VAL A 416 36.29 14.66 17.76
N GLN A 417 35.13 14.12 17.41
CA GLN A 417 34.92 12.70 17.12
C GLN A 417 34.04 12.53 15.88
N PRO A 418 33.95 11.34 15.26
CA PRO A 418 32.99 11.09 14.20
C PRO A 418 31.55 11.39 14.66
N GLU A 419 30.79 12.06 13.82
CA GLU A 419 29.38 12.34 14.08
C GLU A 419 28.58 11.04 14.13
N LYS A 420 27.73 10.90 15.14
CA LYS A 420 26.99 9.66 15.38
C LYS A 420 25.78 9.59 14.45
N ILE A 421 25.40 8.39 14.03
CA ILE A 421 24.17 8.12 13.28
C ILE A 421 23.02 8.05 14.30
N LEU A 422 22.25 9.13 14.42
CA LEU A 422 21.14 9.30 15.36
C LEU A 422 19.86 9.81 14.64
N SER A 423 18.86 10.32 15.36
CA SER A 423 17.54 10.73 14.83
C SER A 423 17.62 11.72 13.67
N HIS A 424 18.61 12.61 13.65
CA HIS A 424 18.85 13.53 12.53
C HIS A 424 19.11 12.81 11.20
N THR A 425 19.55 11.55 11.24
CA THR A 425 19.71 10.68 10.06
C THR A 425 18.34 10.32 9.47
N ASN A 426 17.35 10.00 10.32
CA ASN A 426 15.97 9.75 9.89
C ASN A 426 15.36 11.03 9.30
N VAL A 427 15.61 12.18 9.93
CA VAL A 427 15.13 13.50 9.43
C VAL A 427 15.68 13.80 8.03
N TRP A 428 16.97 13.54 7.79
CA TRP A 428 17.59 13.70 6.49
C TRP A 428 16.89 12.83 5.43
N ALA A 429 16.73 11.53 5.71
CA ALA A 429 16.18 10.58 4.75
C ALA A 429 14.72 10.91 4.40
N MET A 430 13.90 11.31 5.39
CA MET A 430 12.56 11.86 5.15
C MET A 430 12.60 13.14 4.30
N GLY A 431 13.53 14.05 4.58
CA GLY A 431 13.72 15.26 3.77
C GLY A 431 13.98 14.94 2.31
N LEU A 432 14.76 13.89 2.04
CA LEU A 432 15.00 13.40 0.69
C LEU A 432 13.74 12.78 0.08
N VAL A 433 12.96 11.99 0.83
CA VAL A 433 11.65 11.52 0.35
C VAL A 433 10.80 12.71 -0.10
N MET A 434 10.61 13.73 0.74
CA MET A 434 9.82 14.91 0.37
C MET A 434 10.42 15.68 -0.82
N LEU A 435 11.74 15.74 -0.92
CA LEU A 435 12.42 16.39 -2.03
C LEU A 435 12.17 15.68 -3.37
N GLU A 436 12.15 14.34 -3.38
CA GLU A 436 11.85 13.52 -4.56
C GLU A 436 10.46 13.84 -5.12
N PHE A 437 9.48 14.06 -4.23
CA PHE A 437 8.12 14.40 -4.62
C PHE A 437 7.97 15.80 -5.24
N VAL A 438 8.71 16.79 -4.74
CA VAL A 438 8.57 18.19 -5.20
C VAL A 438 9.46 18.52 -6.39
N ASN A 439 10.60 17.82 -6.53
CA ASN A 439 11.54 18.06 -7.60
C ASN A 439 11.17 17.29 -8.87
N GLU A 440 11.65 17.82 -9.98
CA GLU A 440 11.61 17.09 -11.24
C GLU A 440 12.94 16.44 -11.57
N THR A 441 14.03 17.01 -11.04
CA THR A 441 15.35 16.42 -11.15
C THR A 441 15.46 15.24 -10.17
N PRO A 442 15.66 13.99 -10.64
CA PRO A 442 15.79 12.83 -9.76
C PRO A 442 16.89 13.03 -8.72
N ILE A 443 16.69 12.58 -7.48
CA ILE A 443 17.71 12.69 -6.41
C ILE A 443 19.03 12.02 -6.80
N GLY A 444 18.98 10.95 -7.60
CA GLY A 444 20.15 10.27 -8.12
C GLY A 444 21.08 11.17 -8.94
N ASP A 445 20.51 12.16 -9.62
CA ASP A 445 21.20 13.09 -10.52
C ASP A 445 21.58 14.41 -9.84
N GLN A 446 21.01 14.70 -8.66
CA GLN A 446 21.39 15.85 -7.81
C GLN A 446 22.69 15.63 -7.02
N LYS A 447 23.46 14.57 -7.33
CA LYS A 447 24.70 14.25 -6.62
C LYS A 447 25.82 15.24 -6.98
N GLN A 448 26.34 15.95 -5.99
CA GLN A 448 27.71 16.47 -6.04
C GLN A 448 28.47 16.13 -4.76
N TYR A 449 29.43 15.21 -4.88
CA TYR A 449 30.61 15.19 -4.05
C TYR A 449 31.81 15.34 -4.98
N TYR A 450 32.25 16.58 -5.20
CA TYR A 450 33.54 16.86 -5.82
C TYR A 450 34.38 17.70 -4.86
N GLY A 451 35.47 17.12 -4.36
CA GLY A 451 36.56 17.86 -3.71
C GLY A 451 36.19 18.67 -2.47
N GLY A 452 35.20 18.25 -1.67
CA GLY A 452 34.82 18.97 -0.44
C GLY A 452 34.03 20.26 -0.65
N ARG A 453 33.52 20.50 -1.87
CA ARG A 453 32.49 21.51 -2.15
C ARG A 453 31.17 20.82 -2.44
N ALA A 454 30.11 21.35 -1.86
CA ALA A 454 28.80 20.77 -1.97
C ALA A 454 27.90 21.62 -2.86
N SER A 455 27.38 21.01 -3.91
CA SER A 455 26.06 21.37 -4.42
C SER A 455 25.08 20.45 -3.73
N TYR A 456 24.17 21.03 -2.97
CA TYR A 456 23.31 20.31 -2.05
C TYR A 456 21.97 19.94 -2.69
N TYR A 457 21.33 18.94 -2.08
CA TYR A 457 19.91 18.66 -2.27
C TYR A 457 19.09 19.89 -1.94
N ALA A 458 18.37 20.41 -2.93
CA ALA A 458 17.56 21.62 -2.78
C ALA A 458 16.36 21.58 -3.72
N PRO A 459 15.27 22.29 -3.38
CA PRO A 459 14.14 22.48 -4.30
C PRO A 459 14.61 23.11 -5.60
N ASP A 460 14.30 22.49 -6.74
CA ASP A 460 14.68 22.99 -8.06
C ASP A 460 13.77 24.16 -8.52
N ARG A 461 14.04 24.70 -9.71
CA ARG A 461 13.29 25.85 -10.25
C ARG A 461 11.79 25.52 -10.42
N ARG A 462 11.45 24.29 -10.78
CA ARG A 462 10.05 23.88 -11.02
C ARG A 462 9.34 23.65 -9.69
N ALA A 463 10.01 23.07 -8.71
CA ALA A 463 9.51 22.97 -7.34
C ALA A 463 9.12 24.36 -6.79
N ARG A 464 10.04 25.34 -6.88
CA ARG A 464 9.82 26.73 -6.42
C ARG A 464 8.73 27.48 -7.18
N ALA A 465 8.40 27.07 -8.40
CA ALA A 465 7.33 27.65 -9.18
C ALA A 465 5.95 27.04 -8.88
N ARG A 466 5.91 25.89 -8.18
CA ARG A 466 4.70 25.08 -8.03
C ARG A 466 4.24 24.94 -6.57
N TYR A 467 5.16 24.83 -5.62
CA TYR A 467 4.86 24.57 -4.22
C TYR A 467 5.12 25.79 -3.33
N SER A 468 4.43 25.87 -2.20
CA SER A 468 4.61 26.94 -1.22
C SER A 468 6.05 27.06 -0.73
N SER A 469 6.47 28.29 -0.42
CA SER A 469 7.78 28.55 0.18
C SER A 469 7.93 27.85 1.53
N GLU A 470 6.84 27.68 2.26
CA GLU A 470 6.75 27.10 3.60
C GLU A 470 7.11 25.62 3.55
N LEU A 471 6.48 24.86 2.65
CA LEU A 471 6.79 23.45 2.43
C LEU A 471 8.26 23.27 2.03
N LEU A 472 8.71 24.01 1.02
CA LEU A 472 10.07 23.91 0.48
C LEU A 472 11.15 24.31 1.50
N ARG A 473 10.84 25.28 2.36
CA ARG A 473 11.72 25.71 3.46
C ARG A 473 11.87 24.60 4.49
N LEU A 474 10.79 23.94 4.90
CA LEU A 474 10.85 22.82 5.84
C LEU A 474 11.64 21.63 5.27
N ILE A 475 11.42 21.29 3.99
CA ILE A 475 12.21 20.25 3.30
C ILE A 475 13.70 20.60 3.34
N SER A 476 14.05 21.85 3.04
CA SER A 476 15.44 22.32 3.04
C SER A 476 16.06 22.28 4.45
N GLN A 477 15.29 22.53 5.50
CA GLN A 477 15.75 22.42 6.89
C GLN A 477 16.03 20.98 7.34
N CYS A 478 15.48 19.98 6.67
CA CYS A 478 15.84 18.57 6.91
C CYS A 478 17.18 18.19 6.29
N LEU A 479 17.63 18.95 5.28
CA LEU A 479 18.73 18.59 4.38
C LEU A 479 20.00 19.41 4.61
N ASP A 480 20.13 20.02 5.81
CA ASP A 480 21.41 20.62 6.21
C ASP A 480 22.48 19.52 6.27
N PHE A 481 23.63 19.82 5.66
CA PHE A 481 24.77 18.91 5.64
C PHE A 481 25.18 18.51 7.06
N TRP A 482 25.23 19.49 7.95
CA TRP A 482 25.65 19.30 9.33
C TRP A 482 24.44 18.85 10.14
N PRO A 483 24.50 17.69 10.81
CA PRO A 483 23.40 17.21 11.65
C PRO A 483 22.84 18.23 12.64
N VAL A 484 23.70 19.05 13.26
CA VAL A 484 23.31 20.11 14.20
C VAL A 484 22.50 21.25 13.55
N GLY A 485 22.64 21.45 12.24
CA GLY A 485 21.87 22.45 11.49
C GLY A 485 20.49 21.97 11.06
N ARG A 486 20.23 20.65 11.13
CA ARG A 486 18.93 20.10 10.76
C ARG A 486 17.88 20.42 11.80
N ILE A 487 16.66 20.66 11.34
CA ILE A 487 15.51 20.83 12.24
C ILE A 487 15.27 19.53 13.04
N PRO A 488 15.16 19.58 14.38
CA PRO A 488 14.84 18.39 15.17
C PRO A 488 13.45 17.82 14.82
N ALA A 489 13.27 16.50 14.91
CA ALA A 489 12.03 15.82 14.50
C ALA A 489 10.76 16.42 15.15
N LYS A 490 10.79 16.64 16.48
CA LYS A 490 9.68 17.28 17.22
C LYS A 490 9.44 18.71 16.78
N GLY A 491 10.52 19.46 16.53
CA GLY A 491 10.45 20.84 16.05
C GLY A 491 9.86 20.94 14.65
N LEU A 492 10.18 19.98 13.79
CA LEU A 492 9.62 19.86 12.45
C LEU A 492 8.12 19.54 12.50
N LEU A 493 7.72 18.52 13.27
CA LEU A 493 6.31 18.17 13.44
C LEU A 493 5.49 19.37 13.94
N ALA A 494 5.98 20.07 14.97
CA ALA A 494 5.32 21.26 15.48
C ALA A 494 5.19 22.37 14.42
N ARG A 495 6.20 22.55 13.56
CA ARG A 495 6.15 23.52 12.46
C ARG A 495 5.17 23.12 11.36
N ILE A 496 5.14 21.85 10.99
CA ILE A 496 4.19 21.31 10.01
C ILE A 496 2.76 21.55 10.47
N LEU A 497 2.45 21.21 11.72
CA LEU A 497 1.12 21.42 12.29
C LEU A 497 0.75 22.90 12.35
N ALA A 498 1.68 23.77 12.71
CA ALA A 498 1.46 25.21 12.75
C ALA A 498 1.24 25.82 11.36
N ASP A 499 2.02 25.43 10.35
CA ASP A 499 1.91 25.95 8.99
C ASP A 499 0.60 25.47 8.33
N ARG A 500 0.18 24.23 8.57
CA ARG A 500 -1.12 23.69 8.12
C ARG A 500 -2.34 24.37 8.76
N GLN A 501 -2.17 25.11 9.83
CA GLN A 501 -3.22 25.89 10.47
C GLN A 501 -3.15 27.39 10.11
N ARG A 502 -2.05 27.84 9.49
CA ARG A 502 -1.83 29.25 9.21
C ARG A 502 -2.60 29.69 7.96
N VAL A 503 -3.51 30.65 8.12
CA VAL A 503 -4.34 31.15 7.01
C VAL A 503 -3.66 32.27 6.21
N ALA A 504 -2.72 33.00 6.82
CA ALA A 504 -2.15 34.23 6.26
C ALA A 504 -1.39 34.03 4.93
N ASP A 505 -0.81 32.86 4.70
CA ASP A 505 -0.09 32.47 3.50
C ASP A 505 -0.94 31.58 2.55
N GLY A 506 -2.20 31.33 2.92
CA GLY A 506 -3.12 30.47 2.17
C GLY A 506 -2.88 28.96 2.35
N VAL A 507 -1.77 28.54 2.98
CA VAL A 507 -1.43 27.12 3.19
C VAL A 507 -2.49 26.42 4.04
N GLY A 508 -2.87 27.06 5.15
CA GLY A 508 -3.85 26.51 6.07
C GLY A 508 -5.23 26.33 5.46
N ASN A 509 -5.63 27.15 4.49
CA ASN A 509 -6.97 27.05 3.88
C ASN A 509 -7.16 25.72 3.14
N TYR A 510 -6.24 25.38 2.23
CA TYR A 510 -6.35 24.13 1.49
C TYR A 510 -5.99 22.91 2.35
N CYS A 511 -5.13 23.07 3.36
CA CYS A 511 -4.80 21.98 4.28
C CYS A 511 -5.99 21.61 5.18
N GLN A 512 -6.74 22.60 5.68
CA GLN A 512 -7.95 22.37 6.46
C GLN A 512 -9.08 21.79 5.60
N ALA A 513 -9.26 22.30 4.38
CA ALA A 513 -10.20 21.73 3.42
C ALA A 513 -9.89 20.24 3.17
N ALA A 514 -8.64 19.91 2.87
CA ALA A 514 -8.15 18.56 2.67
C ALA A 514 -8.35 17.65 3.89
N ALA A 515 -8.07 18.15 5.10
CA ALA A 515 -8.28 17.43 6.35
C ALA A 515 -9.77 17.08 6.57
N ASN A 516 -10.68 17.94 6.11
CA ASN A 516 -12.13 17.73 6.15
C ASN A 516 -12.67 16.92 4.95
N GLY A 517 -11.79 16.39 4.10
CA GLY A 517 -12.16 15.59 2.93
C GLY A 517 -12.57 16.39 1.70
N GLN A 518 -12.47 17.72 1.74
CA GLN A 518 -12.71 18.56 0.58
C GLN A 518 -11.47 18.55 -0.32
N GLN A 519 -11.69 18.47 -1.62
CA GLN A 519 -10.64 18.62 -2.62
C GLN A 519 -10.88 19.91 -3.40
N VAL A 520 -9.80 20.53 -3.87
CA VAL A 520 -9.92 21.72 -4.73
C VAL A 520 -10.28 21.22 -6.14
N GLU A 521 -11.57 21.32 -6.52
CA GLU A 521 -12.10 20.91 -7.82
C GLU A 521 -11.49 21.72 -8.98
N GLY A 522 -11.17 21.06 -10.09
CA GLY A 522 -10.84 21.72 -11.37
C GLY A 522 -9.39 22.17 -11.57
N GLY A 523 -8.39 21.59 -10.90
CA GLY A 523 -6.98 21.99 -11.05
C GLY A 523 -5.93 20.95 -10.65
N ARG A 524 -4.65 21.37 -10.57
CA ARG A 524 -3.45 20.56 -10.22
C ARG A 524 -3.45 19.97 -8.79
N HIS A 525 -4.61 19.96 -8.12
CA HIS A 525 -4.77 19.68 -6.69
C HIS A 525 -5.78 18.56 -6.39
N GLU A 526 -6.41 17.99 -7.42
CA GLU A 526 -7.42 16.95 -7.28
C GLU A 526 -6.78 15.57 -7.14
N TRP A 527 -7.23 14.81 -6.13
CA TRP A 527 -6.83 13.42 -5.96
C TRP A 527 -7.83 12.52 -6.68
N ARG A 528 -7.41 12.00 -7.84
CA ARG A 528 -8.23 11.08 -8.63
C ARG A 528 -8.32 9.72 -7.94
N LYS A 529 -9.36 9.53 -7.11
CA LYS A 529 -9.71 8.22 -6.52
C LYS A 529 -9.88 7.17 -7.63
N GLY A 530 -9.35 5.96 -7.43
CA GLY A 530 -9.56 4.82 -8.34
C GLY A 530 -8.32 4.12 -8.90
N ARG A 531 -7.14 4.29 -8.30
CA ARG A 531 -5.94 3.51 -8.63
C ARG A 531 -5.48 2.70 -7.44
N GLU A 532 -6.42 1.92 -6.93
CA GLU A 532 -6.31 1.09 -5.73
C GLU A 532 -5.64 -0.23 -6.11
N ARG A 533 -4.36 -0.17 -6.51
CA ARG A 533 -3.61 -1.24 -7.21
C ARG A 533 -3.70 -2.62 -6.53
N TYR A 534 -4.02 -2.69 -5.24
CA TYR A 534 -4.12 -3.92 -4.47
C TYR A 534 -5.32 -3.92 -3.49
N LYS A 535 -6.35 -3.08 -3.65
CA LYS A 535 -7.40 -2.99 -2.62
C LYS A 535 -8.40 -4.12 -2.76
N LEU A 536 -8.19 -5.17 -1.97
CA LEU A 536 -9.22 -6.16 -1.71
C LEU A 536 -10.36 -5.56 -0.84
N MET A 537 -11.62 -5.74 -1.24
CA MET A 537 -12.83 -5.70 -0.40
C MET A 537 -12.77 -6.64 0.81
N MET A 538 -12.79 -6.18 2.07
CA MET A 538 -13.23 -7.08 3.15
C MET A 538 -14.75 -7.18 3.12
N ALA A 539 -15.32 -8.37 3.32
CA ALA A 539 -16.75 -8.47 3.54
C ALA A 539 -17.10 -7.76 4.85
N ASN A 540 -18.03 -6.80 4.80
CA ASN A 540 -18.57 -6.16 5.99
C ASN A 540 -19.39 -7.16 6.84
#